data_AF-A0A5N6F7X2-F1
#
_entry.id   AF-A0A5N6F7X2-F1
#
_cell.length_a   1.000
_cell.length_b   1.000
_cell.length_c   1.000
_cell.angle_alpha   90.00
_cell.angle_beta   90.00
_cell.angle_gamma   90.00
#
_symmetry.space_group_name_H-M   'P 1'
#
loop_
_entity.id
_entity.type
_entity.pdbx_description
1 polymer ?
#
loop_
_entity_poly.entity_id
_entity_poly.type
_entity_poly.pdbx_seq_one_letter_code
_entity_poly.pdbx_strand_id
1 'polypeptide(L)'
;MKLLVFILLIGLVAAIGSLLCSLMIAAFLWRRLILLNSDIKRDFIGKPLLFPARLTHTRRFPETERYNYWYDYFLIGIPVGLRGRVGNLLSIDNLPQRERLWEKCWFTIDPTYYLDRGSGDRSLEEKLHVFLKSVGEDPKEFPYAYLISVPRFLWFQKSAISYWYLYSSDQELTAMIMEINNSFFEKRNFFFRVTGDGLAVDSVNNWSTTATASAKCCHDTVSLHLSPSVPRSKHYKGSWEKDIFGSPFEKVGGLMVFKSMDPVVGSSLQSNLSSNTPDGQVKVIGRLSSWGEPVDPLNAPGWIIARFIARWTHVGAVSAPRIVKEALRIRLRGRLTYLKRPEVRPGSIPRKETGVERRVWDLELAFRQYLSELASHTSFPVSIKYIPPKSIHFDDITFYSPTWTTSSQPILTIQPLTPRFYTSFPQYDNPQVAFSNETRATPMKSDESSCRLSISDHSLMDQVLATAGKTLDTEAGKLGASNLKDWESKILQKVISFLRKSPAETFMDRFKKLK
;
A
#
# COMPACT_ATOMS: atom_id res chain seq x y z
N MET A 1 -6.57 -41.35 22.76
CA MET A 1 -5.48 -41.09 21.79
C MET A 1 -5.77 -41.64 20.39
N LYS A 2 -6.07 -42.93 20.20
CA LYS A 2 -6.36 -43.53 18.87
C LYS A 2 -7.56 -42.88 18.13
N LEU A 3 -8.65 -42.58 18.83
CA LEU A 3 -9.82 -41.90 18.25
C LEU A 3 -9.50 -40.46 17.78
N LEU A 4 -8.71 -39.72 18.55
CA LEU A 4 -8.27 -38.36 18.18
C LEU A 4 -7.38 -38.39 16.93
N VAL A 5 -6.45 -39.33 16.85
CA VAL A 5 -5.59 -39.52 15.67
C VAL A 5 -6.42 -39.89 14.44
N PHE A 6 -7.43 -40.75 14.61
CA PHE A 6 -8.33 -41.15 13.53
C PHE A 6 -9.21 -39.98 13.02
N ILE A 7 -9.76 -39.16 13.94
CA ILE A 7 -10.52 -37.96 13.59
C ILE A 7 -9.63 -36.94 12.85
N LEU A 8 -8.39 -36.74 13.32
CA LEU A 8 -7.41 -35.87 12.66
C LEU A 8 -7.07 -36.37 11.25
N LEU A 9 -6.94 -37.70 11.07
CA LEU A 9 -6.66 -38.30 9.77
C LEU A 9 -7.84 -38.12 8.80
N ILE A 10 -9.07 -38.36 9.24
CA ILE A 10 -10.28 -38.12 8.43
C ILE A 10 -10.37 -36.64 8.04
N GLY A 11 -10.15 -35.74 9.00
CA GLY A 11 -10.14 -34.30 8.75
C GLY A 11 -9.10 -33.89 7.71
N LEU A 12 -7.89 -34.46 7.79
CA LEU A 12 -6.83 -34.22 6.81
C LEU A 12 -7.19 -34.73 5.41
N VAL A 13 -7.71 -35.95 5.31
CA VAL A 13 -8.14 -36.54 4.03
C VAL A 13 -9.26 -35.72 3.40
N ALA A 14 -10.26 -35.32 4.19
CA ALA A 14 -11.36 -34.48 3.72
C ALA A 14 -10.86 -33.10 3.24
N ALA A 15 -9.92 -32.48 3.97
CA ALA A 15 -9.31 -31.20 3.58
C ALA A 15 -8.51 -31.32 2.27
N ILE A 16 -7.71 -32.38 2.13
CA ILE A 16 -6.95 -32.65 0.89
C ILE A 16 -7.91 -32.90 -0.27
N GLY A 17 -8.94 -33.73 -0.09
CA GLY A 17 -9.94 -34.01 -1.12
C GLY A 17 -10.68 -32.74 -1.56
N SER A 18 -11.06 -31.88 -0.61
CA SER A 18 -11.68 -30.58 -0.91
C SER A 18 -10.75 -29.66 -1.69
N LEU A 19 -9.46 -29.59 -1.31
CA LEU A 19 -8.47 -28.78 -2.00
C LEU A 19 -8.22 -29.27 -3.43
N LEU A 20 -8.13 -30.59 -3.63
CA LEU A 20 -7.98 -31.21 -4.95
C LEU A 20 -9.20 -30.96 -5.84
N CYS A 21 -10.41 -31.08 -5.27
CA CYS A 21 -11.64 -30.76 -5.99
C CYS A 21 -11.66 -29.28 -6.42
N SER A 22 -11.32 -28.36 -5.51
CA SER A 22 -11.22 -26.93 -5.82
C SER A 22 -10.17 -26.64 -6.89
N LEU A 23 -9.02 -27.33 -6.87
CA LEU A 23 -8.00 -27.23 -7.90
C LEU A 23 -8.53 -27.69 -9.26
N MET A 24 -9.22 -28.84 -9.31
CA MET A 24 -9.80 -29.36 -10.55
C MET A 24 -10.85 -28.41 -11.12
N ILE A 25 -11.70 -27.82 -10.27
CA ILE A 25 -12.66 -26.80 -10.69
C ILE A 25 -11.92 -25.59 -11.26
N ALA A 26 -10.93 -25.04 -10.56
CA ALA A 26 -10.18 -23.87 -11.01
C ALA A 26 -9.38 -24.12 -12.31
N ALA A 27 -8.88 -25.33 -12.51
CA ALA A 27 -8.03 -25.67 -13.65
C ALA A 27 -8.81 -26.10 -14.90
N PHE A 28 -9.94 -26.79 -14.75
CA PHE A 28 -10.64 -27.41 -15.88
C PHE A 28 -12.05 -26.85 -16.13
N LEU A 29 -12.72 -26.34 -15.11
CA LEU A 29 -14.11 -25.90 -15.21
C LEU A 29 -14.22 -24.38 -15.28
N TRP A 30 -15.21 -23.92 -16.04
CA TRP A 30 -15.70 -22.53 -16.03
C TRP A 30 -14.66 -21.43 -16.24
N ARG A 31 -13.55 -21.68 -16.95
CA ARG A 31 -12.49 -20.67 -17.24
C ARG A 31 -12.90 -19.57 -18.24
N ARG A 32 -14.19 -19.22 -18.27
CA ARG A 32 -14.71 -18.06 -19.00
C ARG A 32 -14.52 -16.80 -18.18
N LEU A 33 -14.35 -15.68 -18.86
CA LEU A 33 -14.33 -14.37 -18.24
C LEU A 33 -15.76 -13.98 -17.83
N ILE A 34 -15.94 -13.63 -16.55
CA ILE A 34 -17.21 -13.20 -15.98
C ILE A 34 -17.02 -11.78 -15.44
N LEU A 35 -17.76 -10.82 -15.96
CA LEU A 35 -17.70 -9.42 -15.53
C LEU A 35 -18.63 -9.16 -14.35
N LEU A 36 -18.21 -8.28 -13.44
CA LEU A 36 -19.03 -7.88 -12.31
C LEU A 36 -20.08 -6.84 -12.68
N ASN A 37 -19.81 -5.99 -13.67
CA ASN A 37 -20.72 -4.97 -14.17
C ASN A 37 -20.72 -4.98 -15.71
N SER A 38 -21.87 -4.76 -16.35
CA SER A 38 -22.02 -4.67 -17.80
C SER A 38 -21.59 -3.32 -18.38
N ASP A 39 -21.59 -2.26 -17.56
CA ASP A 39 -21.30 -0.88 -17.98
C ASP A 39 -19.79 -0.56 -18.00
N ILE A 40 -18.96 -1.58 -18.10
CA ILE A 40 -17.51 -1.44 -18.06
C ILE A 40 -16.97 -1.02 -19.44
N LYS A 41 -15.88 -0.24 -19.44
CA LYS A 41 -15.05 0.04 -20.61
C LYS A 41 -14.78 -1.25 -21.40
N ARG A 42 -14.90 -1.19 -22.73
CA ARG A 42 -14.71 -2.36 -23.59
C ARG A 42 -13.27 -2.56 -24.06
N ASP A 43 -12.44 -1.52 -23.95
CA ASP A 43 -11.06 -1.53 -24.45
C ASP A 43 -10.04 -1.51 -23.31
N PHE A 44 -9.14 -2.49 -23.32
CA PHE A 44 -8.10 -2.68 -22.32
C PHE A 44 -6.74 -2.92 -22.96
N ILE A 45 -5.70 -2.54 -22.23
CA ILE A 45 -4.32 -2.84 -22.61
C ILE A 45 -3.84 -4.12 -21.92
N GLY A 46 -3.28 -5.03 -22.71
CA GLY A 46 -2.88 -6.36 -22.29
C GLY A 46 -4.05 -7.28 -21.93
N LYS A 47 -3.70 -8.48 -21.47
CA LYS A 47 -4.64 -9.48 -20.94
C LYS A 47 -4.18 -9.97 -19.57
N PRO A 48 -5.06 -10.61 -18.77
CA PRO A 48 -4.62 -11.30 -17.58
C PRO A 48 -3.56 -12.35 -17.91
N LEU A 49 -2.44 -12.37 -17.18
CA LEU A 49 -1.32 -13.29 -17.41
C LEU A 49 -0.73 -13.76 -16.09
N LEU A 50 -0.35 -15.04 -16.02
CA LEU A 50 0.33 -15.63 -14.87
C LEU A 50 1.84 -15.72 -15.16
N PHE A 51 2.64 -15.03 -14.35
CA PHE A 51 4.09 -14.95 -14.52
C PHE A 51 4.81 -15.82 -13.48
N PRO A 52 5.27 -17.02 -13.86
CA PRO A 52 6.28 -17.70 -13.07
C PRO A 52 7.55 -16.84 -13.12
N ALA A 53 8.18 -16.57 -11.98
CA ALA A 53 9.29 -15.62 -11.94
C ALA A 53 10.38 -16.04 -10.95
N ARG A 54 11.51 -15.35 -11.04
CA ARG A 54 12.63 -15.43 -10.11
C ARG A 54 12.98 -14.02 -9.68
N LEU A 55 13.10 -13.84 -8.38
CA LEU A 55 13.59 -12.60 -7.78
C LEU A 55 14.98 -12.85 -7.22
N THR A 56 15.95 -12.06 -7.67
CA THR A 56 17.35 -12.12 -7.22
C THR A 56 17.72 -10.82 -6.54
N HIS A 57 18.33 -10.90 -5.37
CA HIS A 57 18.91 -9.75 -4.67
C HIS A 57 20.41 -9.90 -4.60
N THR A 58 21.14 -8.89 -5.07
CA THR A 58 22.60 -8.85 -5.04
C THR A 58 23.06 -7.54 -4.44
N ARG A 59 23.75 -7.60 -3.31
CA ARG A 59 24.45 -6.46 -2.73
C ARG A 59 25.88 -6.42 -3.25
N ARG A 60 26.24 -5.31 -3.89
CA ARG A 60 27.54 -5.08 -4.54
C ARG A 60 28.47 -4.23 -3.68
N PHE A 61 27.91 -3.32 -2.88
CA PHE A 61 28.67 -2.37 -2.06
C PHE A 61 28.05 -2.23 -0.64
N PRO A 62 28.86 -1.96 0.40
CA PRO A 62 30.33 -2.05 0.43
C PRO A 62 30.81 -3.49 0.24
N GLU A 63 32.06 -3.67 -0.21
CA GLU A 63 32.63 -4.99 -0.53
C GLU A 63 32.58 -5.96 0.66
N THR A 64 32.82 -5.44 1.86
CA THR A 64 32.75 -6.16 3.13
C THR A 64 31.38 -6.72 3.48
N GLU A 65 30.33 -6.24 2.80
CA GLU A 65 28.94 -6.58 3.06
C GLU A 65 28.22 -7.10 1.79
N ARG A 66 28.97 -7.68 0.84
CA ARG A 66 28.42 -8.33 -0.35
C ARG A 66 27.65 -9.59 0.01
N TYR A 67 26.49 -9.78 -0.63
CA TYR A 67 25.73 -11.02 -0.58
C TYR A 67 24.86 -11.16 -1.82
N ASN A 68 24.50 -12.39 -2.15
CA ASN A 68 23.51 -12.68 -3.17
C ASN A 68 22.54 -13.77 -2.68
N TYR A 69 21.28 -13.64 -3.05
CA TYR A 69 20.31 -14.72 -2.90
C TYR A 69 19.22 -14.57 -3.96
N TRP A 70 18.56 -15.67 -4.26
CA TRP A 70 17.42 -15.69 -5.17
C TRP A 70 16.37 -16.63 -4.63
N TYR A 71 15.14 -16.41 -5.04
CA TYR A 71 14.03 -17.30 -4.74
C TYR A 71 12.99 -17.24 -5.86
N ASP A 72 12.24 -18.33 -5.97
CA ASP A 72 11.09 -18.41 -6.86
C ASP A 72 10.04 -17.40 -6.44
N TYR A 73 9.44 -16.74 -7.42
CA TYR A 73 8.44 -15.70 -7.23
C TYR A 73 7.30 -15.90 -8.21
N PHE A 74 6.11 -15.42 -7.85
CA PHE A 74 4.92 -15.57 -8.68
C PHE A 74 4.16 -14.24 -8.71
N LEU A 75 3.85 -13.80 -9.92
CA LEU A 75 3.16 -12.55 -10.19
C LEU A 75 1.99 -12.80 -11.14
N ILE A 76 0.97 -11.97 -11.04
CA ILE A 76 -0.13 -11.89 -12.00
C ILE A 76 -0.13 -10.49 -12.59
N GLY A 77 -0.22 -10.41 -13.90
CA GLY A 77 -0.51 -9.18 -14.63
C GLY A 77 -2.00 -9.09 -14.94
N ILE A 78 -2.60 -7.92 -14.75
CA ILE A 78 -3.99 -7.64 -15.09
C ILE A 78 -4.14 -6.24 -15.71
N PRO A 79 -5.05 -6.06 -16.68
CA PRO A 79 -5.50 -4.72 -17.08
C PRO A 79 -6.23 -4.02 -15.94
N VAL A 80 -5.92 -2.75 -15.68
CA VAL A 80 -6.63 -1.93 -14.71
C VAL A 80 -7.98 -1.48 -15.30
N GLY A 81 -9.03 -1.46 -14.48
CA GLY A 81 -10.41 -1.20 -14.90
C GLY A 81 -11.19 -2.48 -15.26
N LEU A 82 -10.50 -3.60 -15.51
CA LEU A 82 -11.14 -4.89 -15.72
C LEU A 82 -11.65 -5.44 -14.37
N ARG A 83 -12.97 -5.47 -14.17
CA ARG A 83 -13.59 -5.98 -12.94
C ARG A 83 -14.35 -7.27 -13.20
N GLY A 84 -13.87 -8.37 -12.64
CA GLY A 84 -14.43 -9.68 -12.96
C GLY A 84 -13.65 -10.84 -12.39
N ARG A 85 -13.88 -12.01 -12.97
CA ARG A 85 -13.16 -13.24 -12.66
C ARG A 85 -12.98 -14.12 -13.88
N VAL A 86 -11.90 -14.89 -13.89
CA VAL A 86 -11.67 -15.98 -14.83
C VAL A 86 -12.06 -17.27 -14.13
N GLY A 87 -13.31 -17.69 -14.31
CA GLY A 87 -13.90 -18.82 -13.60
C GLY A 87 -13.68 -18.78 -12.10
N ASN A 88 -13.12 -19.88 -11.57
CA ASN A 88 -12.67 -20.00 -10.18
C ASN A 88 -11.14 -19.90 -10.05
N LEU A 89 -10.44 -19.49 -11.11
CA LEU A 89 -8.98 -19.40 -11.12
C LEU A 89 -8.50 -18.06 -10.57
N LEU A 90 -9.01 -16.96 -11.11
CA LEU A 90 -8.51 -15.62 -10.85
C LEU A 90 -9.65 -14.64 -10.65
N SER A 91 -9.68 -13.95 -9.51
CA SER A 91 -10.57 -12.80 -9.26
C SER A 91 -9.80 -11.50 -9.43
N ILE A 92 -10.38 -10.54 -10.17
CA ILE A 92 -9.76 -9.28 -10.62
C ILE A 92 -10.61 -8.11 -10.15
N ASP A 93 -10.03 -7.27 -9.28
CA ASP A 93 -10.66 -6.04 -8.79
C ASP A 93 -12.07 -6.25 -8.21
N ASN A 94 -12.21 -7.37 -7.48
CA ASN A 94 -13.42 -7.74 -6.76
C ASN A 94 -13.20 -7.69 -5.25
N LEU A 95 -14.28 -7.42 -4.51
CA LEU A 95 -14.26 -7.44 -3.05
C LEU A 95 -14.55 -8.85 -2.54
N PRO A 96 -13.57 -9.56 -1.95
CA PRO A 96 -13.74 -10.96 -1.57
C PRO A 96 -14.81 -11.17 -0.50
N GLN A 97 -15.10 -10.14 0.30
CA GLN A 97 -16.14 -10.16 1.34
C GLN A 97 -17.55 -10.29 0.76
N ARG A 98 -17.76 -9.92 -0.51
CA ARG A 98 -19.06 -9.99 -1.20
C ARG A 98 -19.22 -11.27 -2.03
N GLU A 99 -18.18 -12.11 -2.12
CA GLU A 99 -18.21 -13.35 -2.91
C GLU A 99 -18.81 -14.52 -2.11
N ARG A 100 -19.68 -15.32 -2.74
CA ARG A 100 -20.16 -16.57 -2.15
C ARG A 100 -19.03 -17.60 -2.10
N LEU A 101 -19.14 -18.61 -1.24
CA LEU A 101 -18.07 -19.60 -1.03
C LEU A 101 -17.65 -20.32 -2.32
N TRP A 102 -18.60 -20.63 -3.20
CA TRP A 102 -18.35 -21.27 -4.50
C TRP A 102 -17.86 -20.30 -5.58
N GLU A 103 -17.88 -18.98 -5.32
CA GLU A 103 -17.38 -17.96 -6.23
C GLU A 103 -15.92 -17.61 -5.97
N LYS A 104 -15.39 -18.05 -4.82
CA LYS A 104 -14.01 -17.81 -4.43
C LYS A 104 -13.07 -18.36 -5.49
N CYS A 105 -12.16 -17.49 -5.92
CA CYS A 105 -11.11 -17.85 -6.86
C CYS A 105 -9.87 -18.34 -6.12
N TRP A 106 -9.08 -19.16 -6.82
CA TRP A 106 -7.81 -19.66 -6.31
C TRP A 106 -6.81 -18.53 -6.05
N PHE A 107 -6.72 -17.61 -7.01
CA PHE A 107 -5.94 -16.37 -6.92
C PHE A 107 -6.86 -15.15 -6.91
N THR A 108 -6.46 -14.13 -6.15
CA THR A 108 -7.23 -12.88 -6.08
C THR A 108 -6.33 -11.66 -6.12
N ILE A 109 -6.66 -10.70 -6.97
CA ILE A 109 -6.14 -9.33 -6.89
C ILE A 109 -7.19 -8.48 -6.19
N ASP A 110 -7.02 -8.35 -4.87
CA ASP A 110 -7.96 -7.64 -3.99
C ASP A 110 -7.60 -6.14 -3.93
N PRO A 111 -8.50 -5.24 -4.37
CA PRO A 111 -8.22 -3.80 -4.44
C PRO A 111 -7.88 -3.18 -3.09
N THR A 112 -8.28 -3.80 -1.97
CA THR A 112 -8.01 -3.29 -0.61
C THR A 112 -6.52 -3.17 -0.26
N TYR A 113 -5.63 -3.87 -0.98
CA TYR A 113 -4.19 -3.87 -0.68
C TYR A 113 -3.38 -2.86 -1.50
N TYR A 114 -3.97 -2.29 -2.56
CA TYR A 114 -3.29 -1.50 -3.57
C TYR A 114 -3.50 0.01 -3.40
N LEU A 115 -2.50 0.80 -3.80
CA LEU A 115 -2.40 2.27 -3.64
C LEU A 115 -2.74 2.76 -2.24
N ASP A 116 -4.00 3.09 -1.96
CA ASP A 116 -4.47 3.42 -0.62
C ASP A 116 -5.27 2.26 0.00
N ARG A 117 -4.84 1.83 1.19
CA ARG A 117 -5.48 0.72 1.93
C ARG A 117 -6.82 1.09 2.57
N GLY A 118 -7.10 2.39 2.69
CA GLY A 118 -8.30 2.94 3.32
C GLY A 118 -9.57 2.86 2.49
N SER A 119 -9.46 2.84 1.16
CA SER A 119 -10.57 2.87 0.22
C SER A 119 -10.94 1.47 -0.25
N GLY A 120 -11.26 0.57 0.67
CA GLY A 120 -11.56 -0.82 0.32
C GLY A 120 -12.75 -0.96 -0.64
N ASP A 121 -13.65 -0.01 -0.65
CA ASP A 121 -14.84 0.07 -1.50
C ASP A 121 -14.56 0.47 -2.96
N ARG A 122 -13.43 1.15 -3.23
CA ARG A 122 -13.06 1.65 -4.56
C ARG A 122 -12.35 0.58 -5.40
N SER A 123 -12.61 0.63 -6.70
CA SER A 123 -11.90 -0.14 -7.73
C SER A 123 -10.43 0.28 -7.86
N LEU A 124 -9.62 -0.55 -8.52
CA LEU A 124 -8.22 -0.24 -8.82
C LEU A 124 -8.09 1.03 -9.68
N GLU A 125 -9.00 1.23 -10.63
CA GLU A 125 -9.01 2.40 -11.52
C GLU A 125 -9.33 3.70 -10.77
N GLU A 126 -10.36 3.70 -9.93
CA GLU A 126 -10.69 4.87 -9.11
C GLU A 126 -9.56 5.24 -8.16
N LYS A 127 -8.89 4.24 -7.57
CA LYS A 127 -7.71 4.47 -6.72
C LYS A 127 -6.55 5.05 -7.51
N LEU A 128 -6.32 4.56 -8.72
CA LEU A 128 -5.29 5.09 -9.61
C LEU A 128 -5.54 6.57 -9.91
N HIS A 129 -6.76 6.94 -10.27
CA HIS A 129 -7.10 8.34 -10.55
C HIS A 129 -6.92 9.25 -9.35
N VAL A 130 -7.31 8.80 -8.15
CA VAL A 130 -7.12 9.55 -6.91
C VAL A 130 -5.63 9.73 -6.60
N PHE A 131 -4.84 8.67 -6.75
CA PHE A 131 -3.41 8.74 -6.52
C PHE A 131 -2.71 9.69 -7.51
N LEU A 132 -3.01 9.60 -8.81
CA LEU A 132 -2.45 10.48 -9.83
C LEU A 132 -2.75 11.96 -9.53
N LYS A 133 -4.01 12.29 -9.21
CA LYS A 133 -4.38 13.64 -8.78
C LYS A 133 -3.61 14.09 -7.53
N SER A 134 -3.38 13.18 -6.58
CA SER A 134 -2.64 13.50 -5.36
C SER A 134 -1.16 13.82 -5.58
N VAL A 135 -0.58 13.36 -6.69
CA VAL A 135 0.80 13.68 -7.09
C VAL A 135 0.87 14.78 -8.17
N GLY A 136 -0.26 15.43 -8.47
CA GLY A 136 -0.33 16.55 -9.43
C GLY A 136 -0.43 16.13 -10.90
N GLU A 137 -0.73 14.87 -11.18
CA GLU A 137 -0.83 14.32 -12.53
C GLU A 137 -2.29 14.25 -12.99
N ASP A 138 -2.56 14.49 -14.29
CA ASP A 138 -3.90 14.33 -14.86
C ASP A 138 -4.16 12.86 -15.23
N PRO A 139 -5.16 12.18 -14.62
CA PRO A 139 -5.50 10.81 -14.99
C PRO A 139 -5.85 10.62 -16.46
N LYS A 140 -6.32 11.66 -17.16
CA LYS A 140 -6.66 11.57 -18.59
C LYS A 140 -5.46 11.31 -19.49
N GLU A 141 -4.25 11.64 -19.04
CA GLU A 141 -3.03 11.30 -19.78
C GLU A 141 -2.74 9.80 -19.80
N PHE A 142 -3.33 9.04 -18.87
CA PHE A 142 -3.10 7.61 -18.70
C PHE A 142 -4.40 6.82 -18.85
N PRO A 143 -5.04 6.83 -20.04
CA PRO A 143 -6.33 6.15 -20.25
C PRO A 143 -6.24 4.63 -20.13
N TYR A 144 -5.02 4.05 -20.15
CA TYR A 144 -4.79 2.63 -19.94
C TYR A 144 -3.72 2.39 -18.88
N ALA A 145 -3.90 1.34 -18.09
CA ALA A 145 -2.92 0.90 -17.12
C ALA A 145 -2.90 -0.62 -16.99
N TYR A 146 -1.74 -1.16 -16.61
CA TYR A 146 -1.53 -2.60 -16.39
C TYR A 146 -0.83 -2.80 -15.04
N LEU A 147 -1.39 -3.67 -14.19
CA LEU A 147 -0.86 -3.95 -12.86
C LEU A 147 -0.22 -5.33 -12.84
N ILE A 148 1.03 -5.40 -12.38
CA ILE A 148 1.73 -6.66 -12.06
C ILE A 148 1.97 -6.74 -10.56
N SER A 149 1.44 -7.78 -9.92
CA SER A 149 1.55 -7.95 -8.46
C SER A 149 1.45 -9.42 -8.04
N VAL A 150 1.85 -9.68 -6.79
CA VAL A 150 1.63 -10.97 -6.14
C VAL A 150 0.14 -11.12 -5.79
N PRO A 151 -0.51 -12.21 -6.23
CA PRO A 151 -1.89 -12.45 -5.86
C PRO A 151 -2.02 -12.89 -4.41
N ARG A 152 -3.21 -12.68 -3.88
CA ARG A 152 -3.64 -13.31 -2.64
C ARG A 152 -3.92 -14.79 -2.88
N PHE A 153 -3.49 -15.63 -1.94
CA PHE A 153 -3.78 -17.06 -1.91
C PHE A 153 -4.06 -17.49 -0.46
N LEU A 154 -5.12 -18.30 -0.24
CA LEU A 154 -5.57 -18.74 1.10
C LEU A 154 -5.55 -17.63 2.16
N TRP A 155 -6.10 -16.46 1.83
CA TRP A 155 -6.17 -15.30 2.73
C TRP A 155 -4.84 -14.59 3.01
N PHE A 156 -3.72 -15.11 2.50
CA PHE A 156 -2.40 -14.51 2.64
C PHE A 156 -2.02 -13.73 1.38
N GLN A 157 -1.63 -12.48 1.59
CA GLN A 157 -1.00 -11.66 0.56
C GLN A 157 0.12 -10.85 1.22
N LYS A 158 1.35 -11.02 0.72
CA LYS A 158 2.50 -10.21 1.11
C LYS A 158 3.30 -9.85 -0.14
N SER A 159 2.80 -8.87 -0.88
CA SER A 159 3.55 -8.28 -2.00
C SER A 159 4.60 -7.33 -1.43
N ALA A 160 5.87 -7.53 -1.77
CA ALA A 160 6.93 -6.58 -1.42
C ALA A 160 6.95 -5.41 -2.40
N ILE A 161 6.69 -5.69 -3.68
CA ILE A 161 6.65 -4.70 -4.76
C ILE A 161 5.49 -5.00 -5.69
N SER A 162 4.71 -3.98 -6.03
CA SER A 162 3.71 -4.02 -7.11
C SER A 162 4.07 -2.98 -8.18
N TYR A 163 3.85 -3.30 -9.44
CA TYR A 163 4.21 -2.46 -10.58
C TYR A 163 2.95 -2.03 -11.33
N TRP A 164 2.74 -0.73 -11.45
CA TRP A 164 1.73 -0.15 -12.33
C TRP A 164 2.43 0.44 -13.54
N TYR A 165 2.03 -0.01 -14.71
CA TYR A 165 2.48 0.50 -16.00
C TYR A 165 1.37 1.39 -16.53
N LEU A 166 1.68 2.65 -16.83
CA LEU A 166 0.72 3.66 -17.25
C LEU A 166 0.99 4.03 -18.70
N TYR A 167 -0.05 3.99 -19.52
CA TYR A 167 0.06 4.15 -20.96
C TYR A 167 -0.75 5.33 -21.46
N SER A 168 -0.20 6.03 -22.44
CA SER A 168 -0.88 7.12 -23.13
C SER A 168 -2.07 6.63 -23.98
N SER A 169 -2.80 7.57 -24.59
CA SER A 169 -3.82 7.27 -25.60
C SER A 169 -3.27 6.45 -26.77
N ASP A 170 -1.99 6.64 -27.09
CA ASP A 170 -1.28 5.94 -28.17
C ASP A 170 -0.78 4.55 -27.74
N GLN A 171 -1.18 4.09 -26.55
CA GLN A 171 -0.79 2.81 -25.96
C GLN A 171 0.73 2.68 -25.73
N GLU A 172 1.44 3.79 -25.61
CA GLU A 172 2.86 3.84 -25.27
C GLU A 172 3.06 3.92 -23.76
N LEU A 173 4.03 3.17 -23.22
CA LEU A 173 4.40 3.23 -21.80
C LEU A 173 5.11 4.55 -21.48
N THR A 174 4.45 5.45 -20.75
CA THR A 174 4.96 6.80 -20.46
C THR A 174 5.27 7.05 -18.99
N ALA A 175 4.64 6.31 -18.08
CA ALA A 175 4.88 6.44 -16.65
C ALA A 175 4.68 5.12 -15.92
N MET A 176 5.17 5.08 -14.68
CA MET A 176 4.97 3.94 -13.80
C MET A 176 4.70 4.39 -12.36
N ILE A 177 4.02 3.51 -11.62
CA ILE A 177 3.92 3.60 -10.16
C ILE A 177 4.52 2.33 -9.57
N MET A 178 5.47 2.50 -8.65
CA MET A 178 6.01 1.41 -7.86
C MET A 178 5.47 1.46 -6.44
N GLU A 179 4.72 0.43 -6.03
CA GLU A 179 4.31 0.27 -4.65
C GLU A 179 5.34 -0.57 -3.91
N ILE A 180 6.00 0.00 -2.89
CA ILE A 180 6.96 -0.72 -2.07
C ILE A 180 6.36 -0.94 -0.69
N ASN A 181 6.24 -2.20 -0.28
CA ASN A 181 5.81 -2.60 1.05
C ASN A 181 7.00 -3.17 1.81
N ASN A 182 7.19 -2.73 3.05
CA ASN A 182 8.24 -3.27 3.91
C ASN A 182 7.72 -4.40 4.82
N SER A 183 8.64 -5.00 5.57
CA SER A 183 8.30 -6.10 6.51
C SER A 183 7.48 -5.65 7.73
N PHE A 184 7.32 -4.35 7.95
CA PHE A 184 6.55 -3.76 9.05
C PHE A 184 5.13 -3.36 8.63
N PHE A 185 4.70 -3.77 7.44
CA PHE A 185 3.42 -3.39 6.83
C PHE A 185 3.30 -1.89 6.55
N GLU A 186 4.40 -1.16 6.44
CA GLU A 186 4.41 0.21 5.92
C GLU A 186 4.51 0.17 4.40
N LYS A 187 3.99 1.19 3.73
CA LYS A 187 3.96 1.26 2.27
C LYS A 187 4.29 2.66 1.76
N ARG A 188 4.96 2.75 0.61
CA ARG A 188 5.14 4.00 -0.14
C ARG A 188 4.93 3.71 -1.61
N ASN A 189 4.20 4.61 -2.28
CA ASN A 189 3.94 4.56 -3.70
C ASN A 189 4.81 5.63 -4.36
N PHE A 190 5.55 5.27 -5.40
CA PHE A 190 6.43 6.18 -6.12
C PHE A 190 5.94 6.30 -7.56
N PHE A 191 5.48 7.49 -7.94
CA PHE A 191 5.20 7.83 -9.33
C PHE A 191 6.49 8.34 -9.99
N PHE A 192 6.74 7.92 -11.22
CA PHE A 192 7.79 8.50 -12.06
C PHE A 192 7.46 8.31 -13.54
N ARG A 193 7.73 9.35 -14.33
CA ARG A 193 7.74 9.26 -15.80
C ARG A 193 8.90 8.35 -16.22
N VAL A 194 8.71 7.59 -17.29
CA VAL A 194 9.78 6.72 -17.82
C VAL A 194 10.39 7.29 -19.08
N THR A 195 11.67 6.98 -19.29
CA THR A 195 12.40 7.33 -20.51
C THR A 195 12.85 6.05 -21.21
N GLY A 196 12.54 5.94 -22.49
CA GLY A 196 12.99 4.84 -23.34
C GLY A 196 14.49 4.91 -23.64
N ASP A 197 15.12 3.77 -23.94
CA ASP A 197 16.50 3.69 -24.40
C ASP A 197 16.69 4.02 -25.89
N GLY A 198 15.61 4.36 -26.60
CA GLY A 198 15.63 4.73 -28.03
C GLY A 198 15.92 3.55 -28.96
N LEU A 199 16.10 2.34 -28.43
CA LEU A 199 16.31 1.14 -29.21
C LEU A 199 14.96 0.61 -29.70
N ALA A 200 14.80 0.54 -31.01
CA ALA A 200 13.60 -0.01 -31.62
C ALA A 200 13.34 -1.46 -31.16
N VAL A 201 12.07 -1.83 -31.07
CA VAL A 201 11.67 -3.19 -30.74
C VAL A 201 11.65 -4.01 -32.04
N ASP A 202 12.48 -5.04 -32.10
CA ASP A 202 12.74 -5.85 -33.30
C ASP A 202 11.49 -6.57 -33.85
N SER A 203 10.42 -6.70 -33.05
CA SER A 203 9.11 -7.21 -33.47
C SER A 203 8.00 -6.69 -32.57
N VAL A 204 7.14 -5.80 -33.08
CA VAL A 204 5.88 -5.45 -32.39
C VAL A 204 4.94 -6.64 -32.55
N ASN A 205 4.60 -7.29 -31.44
CA ASN A 205 3.67 -8.41 -31.45
C ASN A 205 2.24 -7.85 -31.62
N ASN A 206 1.75 -7.80 -32.85
CA ASN A 206 0.44 -7.24 -33.22
C ASN A 206 -0.73 -8.18 -32.84
N TRP A 207 -0.72 -8.70 -31.61
CA TRP A 207 -1.82 -9.51 -31.12
C TRP A 207 -2.93 -8.58 -30.62
N SER A 208 -4.11 -8.65 -31.22
CA SER A 208 -5.34 -8.09 -30.66
C SER A 208 -6.31 -9.24 -30.46
N THR A 209 -6.91 -9.35 -29.28
CA THR A 209 -7.91 -10.41 -29.03
C THR A 209 -9.20 -9.83 -28.50
N THR A 210 -10.29 -10.23 -29.14
CA THR A 210 -11.63 -10.04 -28.61
C THR A 210 -11.93 -11.16 -27.62
N ALA A 211 -11.99 -10.83 -26.33
CA ALA A 211 -12.40 -11.78 -25.29
C ALA A 211 -13.91 -11.67 -25.05
N THR A 212 -14.59 -12.80 -25.18
CA THR A 212 -16.01 -12.92 -24.88
C THR A 212 -16.21 -13.10 -23.38
N ALA A 213 -16.93 -12.18 -22.75
CA ALA A 213 -17.24 -12.21 -21.34
C ALA A 213 -18.75 -12.33 -21.09
N SER A 214 -19.12 -13.03 -20.03
CA SER A 214 -20.51 -13.07 -19.53
C SER A 214 -20.66 -12.04 -18.42
N ALA A 215 -21.69 -11.20 -18.48
CA ALA A 215 -22.01 -10.34 -17.34
C ALA A 215 -22.63 -11.17 -16.19
N LYS A 216 -22.33 -10.81 -14.94
CA LYS A 216 -22.90 -11.52 -13.78
C LYS A 216 -24.39 -11.20 -13.58
N CYS A 217 -24.81 -9.98 -13.90
CA CYS A 217 -26.15 -9.48 -13.63
C CYS A 217 -27.14 -9.69 -14.79
N CYS A 218 -26.66 -9.77 -16.02
CA CYS A 218 -27.44 -10.11 -17.20
C CYS A 218 -26.76 -11.28 -17.92
N HIS A 219 -27.53 -12.22 -18.48
CA HIS A 219 -26.96 -13.31 -19.29
C HIS A 219 -26.39 -12.83 -20.64
N ASP A 220 -26.20 -11.52 -20.78
CA ASP A 220 -25.66 -10.92 -21.99
C ASP A 220 -24.17 -11.21 -22.09
N THR A 221 -23.79 -11.40 -23.35
CA THR A 221 -22.41 -11.64 -23.74
C THR A 221 -21.81 -10.32 -24.20
N VAL A 222 -20.75 -9.88 -23.53
CA VAL A 222 -20.02 -8.65 -23.84
C VAL A 222 -18.70 -9.01 -24.48
N SER A 223 -18.40 -8.37 -25.61
CA SER A 223 -17.09 -8.49 -26.27
C SER A 223 -16.15 -7.41 -25.72
N LEU A 224 -14.99 -7.83 -25.22
CA LEU A 224 -13.93 -6.96 -24.73
C LEU A 224 -12.76 -6.99 -25.69
N HIS A 225 -12.21 -5.82 -26.02
CA HIS A 225 -11.04 -5.70 -26.86
C HIS A 225 -9.78 -5.58 -25.99
N LEU A 226 -8.88 -6.55 -26.13
CA LEU A 226 -7.58 -6.60 -25.45
C LEU A 226 -6.49 -6.28 -26.48
N SER A 227 -5.87 -5.11 -26.32
CA SER A 227 -4.86 -4.59 -27.24
C SER A 227 -3.44 -4.79 -26.69
N PRO A 228 -2.42 -4.92 -27.56
CA PRO A 228 -1.04 -4.84 -27.12
C PRO A 228 -0.69 -3.39 -26.77
N SER A 229 0.50 -3.15 -26.22
CA SER A 229 1.07 -1.80 -26.17
C SER A 229 1.90 -1.53 -27.42
N VAL A 230 2.17 -0.25 -27.68
CA VAL A 230 2.96 0.23 -28.81
C VAL A 230 4.29 0.79 -28.27
N PRO A 231 5.31 -0.06 -28.06
CA PRO A 231 6.55 0.38 -27.45
C PRO A 231 7.40 1.20 -28.43
N ARG A 232 7.90 2.35 -27.99
CA ARG A 232 8.94 3.10 -28.73
C ARG A 232 10.36 2.71 -28.36
N SER A 233 10.52 1.93 -27.29
CA SER A 233 11.83 1.53 -26.79
C SER A 233 11.80 0.12 -26.21
N LYS A 234 12.94 -0.56 -26.31
CA LYS A 234 13.13 -1.92 -25.79
C LYS A 234 13.18 -1.94 -24.26
N HIS A 235 13.77 -0.91 -23.66
CA HIS A 235 13.78 -0.74 -22.22
C HIS A 235 13.36 0.67 -21.82
N TYR A 236 12.69 0.72 -20.68
CA TYR A 236 12.26 1.95 -20.02
C TYR A 236 12.99 2.10 -18.71
N LYS A 237 13.45 3.32 -18.43
CA LYS A 237 14.17 3.68 -17.21
C LYS A 237 13.39 4.74 -16.44
N GLY A 238 13.44 4.65 -15.11
CA GLY A 238 12.96 5.68 -14.20
C GLY A 238 13.84 5.77 -12.96
N SER A 239 13.74 6.87 -12.22
CA SER A 239 14.46 7.04 -10.97
C SER A 239 13.68 7.90 -9.98
N TRP A 240 13.88 7.65 -8.69
CA TRP A 240 13.25 8.41 -7.61
C TRP A 240 14.09 8.34 -6.34
N GLU A 241 13.83 9.27 -5.41
CA GLU A 241 14.50 9.28 -4.10
C GLU A 241 13.93 8.22 -3.17
N LYS A 242 14.83 7.53 -2.45
CA LYS A 242 14.45 6.44 -1.57
C LYS A 242 13.94 6.96 -0.23
N ASP A 243 12.64 7.22 -0.15
CA ASP A 243 11.97 7.69 1.07
C ASP A 243 11.33 6.61 1.94
N ILE A 244 11.62 5.33 1.68
CA ILE A 244 11.07 4.22 2.46
C ILE A 244 12.16 3.33 3.05
N PHE A 245 11.96 2.97 4.32
CA PHE A 245 12.72 1.94 5.00
C PHE A 245 12.27 0.54 4.53
N GLY A 246 12.75 0.11 3.37
CA GLY A 246 12.36 -1.15 2.75
C GLY A 246 12.92 -2.41 3.43
N SER A 247 14.07 -2.31 4.09
CA SER A 247 14.78 -3.46 4.68
C SER A 247 15.59 -3.05 5.92
N PRO A 248 15.68 -3.92 6.96
CA PRO A 248 16.55 -3.70 8.12
C PRO A 248 18.05 -3.56 7.79
N PHE A 249 18.47 -3.85 6.57
CA PHE A 249 19.87 -3.82 6.14
C PHE A 249 20.21 -2.60 5.28
N GLU A 250 19.25 -1.70 5.09
CA GLU A 250 19.36 -0.57 4.20
C GLU A 250 18.82 0.71 4.86
N LYS A 251 19.58 1.79 4.80
CA LYS A 251 19.15 3.11 5.27
C LYS A 251 18.11 3.71 4.31
N VAL A 252 17.32 4.63 4.82
CA VAL A 252 16.53 5.58 4.02
C VAL A 252 17.50 6.57 3.36
N GLY A 253 17.13 7.08 2.18
CA GLY A 253 17.96 7.96 1.37
C GLY A 253 18.76 7.26 0.28
N GLY A 254 19.31 8.08 -0.62
CA GLY A 254 19.92 7.64 -1.88
C GLY A 254 18.91 7.57 -3.03
N LEU A 255 19.40 7.17 -4.20
CA LEU A 255 18.62 7.13 -5.44
C LEU A 255 18.21 5.70 -5.76
N MET A 256 16.93 5.47 -6.06
CA MET A 256 16.47 4.25 -6.70
C MET A 256 16.43 4.45 -8.21
N VAL A 257 16.96 3.48 -8.95
CA VAL A 257 16.92 3.45 -10.41
C VAL A 257 16.26 2.16 -10.85
N PHE A 258 15.23 2.29 -11.67
CA PHE A 258 14.48 1.19 -12.24
C PHE A 258 14.74 1.09 -13.74
N LYS A 259 14.85 -0.14 -14.24
CA LYS A 259 14.91 -0.44 -15.68
C LYS A 259 14.07 -1.68 -15.96
N SER A 260 13.11 -1.60 -16.87
CA SER A 260 12.26 -2.73 -17.25
C SER A 260 11.95 -2.74 -18.73
N MET A 261 11.62 -3.92 -19.25
CA MET A 261 10.89 -4.04 -20.51
C MET A 261 9.40 -3.80 -20.27
N ASP A 262 8.67 -3.43 -21.32
CA ASP A 262 7.21 -3.39 -21.30
C ASP A 262 6.65 -4.83 -21.23
N PRO A 263 5.92 -5.18 -20.15
CA PRO A 263 5.42 -6.54 -19.97
C PRO A 263 4.22 -6.90 -20.85
N VAL A 264 3.59 -5.93 -21.53
CA VAL A 264 2.44 -6.17 -22.42
C VAL A 264 2.89 -6.59 -23.82
N VAL A 265 4.10 -6.19 -24.24
CA VAL A 265 4.70 -6.56 -25.54
C VAL A 265 5.41 -7.91 -25.47
N GLY A 266 6.12 -8.15 -24.38
CA GLY A 266 7.08 -9.25 -24.26
C GLY A 266 6.48 -10.57 -23.81
N SER A 267 7.06 -11.67 -24.29
CA SER A 267 6.82 -13.02 -23.77
C SER A 267 7.52 -13.27 -22.42
N SER A 268 8.26 -12.29 -21.89
CA SER A 268 8.96 -12.44 -20.60
C SER A 268 9.00 -11.15 -19.81
N LEU A 269 8.78 -11.27 -18.50
CA LEU A 269 8.89 -10.17 -17.56
C LEU A 269 10.37 -9.99 -17.20
N GLN A 270 10.92 -8.80 -17.39
CA GLN A 270 12.28 -8.50 -16.96
C GLN A 270 12.38 -7.09 -16.40
N SER A 271 12.74 -6.98 -15.13
CA SER A 271 13.01 -5.70 -14.49
C SER A 271 14.21 -5.75 -13.55
N ASN A 272 14.89 -4.63 -13.44
CA ASN A 272 16.02 -4.40 -12.54
C ASN A 272 15.72 -3.14 -11.72
N LEU A 273 15.92 -3.25 -10.41
CA LEU A 273 15.83 -2.16 -9.45
C LEU A 273 17.16 -2.05 -8.71
N SER A 274 17.84 -0.92 -8.83
CA SER A 274 19.08 -0.66 -8.10
C SER A 274 18.89 0.46 -7.08
N SER A 275 19.36 0.21 -5.86
CA SER A 275 19.53 1.23 -4.82
C SER A 275 20.97 1.72 -4.87
N ASN A 276 21.13 3.03 -5.10
CA ASN A 276 22.42 3.69 -5.21
C ASN A 276 22.68 4.54 -3.96
N THR A 277 23.94 4.67 -3.57
CA THR A 277 24.37 5.62 -2.55
C THR A 277 24.19 7.06 -3.04
N PRO A 278 24.19 8.07 -2.14
CA PRO A 278 24.25 9.47 -2.54
C PRO A 278 25.41 9.78 -3.50
N ASP A 279 26.54 9.08 -3.34
CA ASP A 279 27.73 9.19 -4.22
C ASP A 279 27.58 8.45 -5.56
N GLY A 280 26.40 7.89 -5.86
CA GLY A 280 26.09 7.20 -7.11
C GLY A 280 26.53 5.74 -7.19
N GLN A 281 27.12 5.16 -6.14
CA GLN A 281 27.57 3.77 -6.17
C GLN A 281 26.40 2.79 -6.04
N VAL A 282 26.38 1.76 -6.89
CA VAL A 282 25.32 0.75 -6.85
C VAL A 282 25.49 -0.17 -5.65
N LYS A 283 24.57 -0.05 -4.69
CA LYS A 283 24.62 -0.78 -3.43
C LYS A 283 23.94 -2.13 -3.53
N VAL A 284 22.67 -2.14 -3.90
CA VAL A 284 21.84 -3.35 -4.01
C VAL A 284 21.13 -3.36 -5.34
N ILE A 285 21.10 -4.51 -6.00
CA ILE A 285 20.35 -4.76 -7.24
C ILE A 285 19.33 -5.86 -6.96
N GLY A 286 18.05 -5.55 -7.14
CA GLY A 286 16.96 -6.51 -7.28
C GLY A 286 16.71 -6.78 -8.76
N ARG A 287 16.72 -8.04 -9.19
CA ARG A 287 16.35 -8.44 -10.54
C ARG A 287 15.16 -9.37 -10.51
N LEU A 288 14.11 -9.00 -11.22
CA LEU A 288 12.93 -9.81 -11.46
C LEU A 288 12.98 -10.30 -12.91
N SER A 289 12.87 -11.61 -13.10
CA SER A 289 12.84 -12.22 -14.43
C SER A 289 11.79 -13.33 -14.47
N SER A 290 10.96 -13.41 -15.51
CA SER A 290 10.05 -14.53 -15.68
C SER A 290 10.82 -15.82 -15.97
N TRP A 291 10.19 -16.93 -15.62
CA TRP A 291 10.67 -18.28 -15.88
C TRP A 291 9.93 -18.83 -17.10
N GLY A 292 10.44 -18.50 -18.28
CA GLY A 292 9.78 -18.81 -19.55
C GLY A 292 8.61 -17.87 -19.85
N GLU A 293 7.71 -18.35 -20.71
CA GLU A 293 6.53 -17.60 -21.18
C GLU A 293 5.42 -17.54 -20.12
N PRO A 294 4.66 -16.43 -20.07
CA PRO A 294 3.51 -16.29 -19.19
C PRO A 294 2.39 -17.26 -19.60
N VAL A 295 1.66 -17.75 -18.60
CA VAL A 295 0.50 -18.61 -18.84
C VAL A 295 -0.75 -17.74 -18.98
N ASP A 296 -1.43 -17.87 -20.11
CA ASP A 296 -2.72 -17.23 -20.37
C ASP A 296 -3.85 -18.01 -19.66
N PRO A 297 -4.49 -17.44 -18.61
CA PRO A 297 -5.53 -18.13 -17.86
C PRO A 297 -6.82 -18.37 -18.66
N LEU A 298 -7.05 -17.62 -19.75
CA LEU A 298 -8.22 -17.75 -20.61
C LEU A 298 -8.04 -18.86 -21.65
N ASN A 299 -6.87 -18.93 -22.26
CA ASN A 299 -6.62 -19.78 -23.44
C ASN A 299 -5.77 -21.03 -23.16
N ALA A 300 -4.98 -21.07 -22.08
CA ALA A 300 -4.12 -22.22 -21.82
C ALA A 300 -4.94 -23.52 -21.64
N PRO A 301 -4.41 -24.70 -21.97
CA PRO A 301 -5.03 -25.96 -21.59
C PRO A 301 -5.15 -26.14 -20.07
N GLY A 302 -6.20 -26.82 -19.60
CA GLY A 302 -6.45 -27.00 -18.16
C GLY A 302 -5.32 -27.73 -17.42
N TRP A 303 -4.60 -28.66 -18.09
CA TRP A 303 -3.44 -29.33 -17.50
C TRP A 303 -2.26 -28.39 -17.27
N ILE A 304 -2.06 -27.37 -18.12
CA ILE A 304 -1.04 -26.33 -17.90
C ILE A 304 -1.38 -25.54 -16.65
N ILE A 305 -2.66 -25.16 -16.49
CA ILE A 305 -3.14 -24.48 -15.28
C ILE A 305 -3.00 -25.35 -14.03
N ALA A 306 -3.39 -26.62 -14.09
CA ALA A 306 -3.26 -27.54 -12.96
C ALA A 306 -1.79 -27.69 -12.52
N ARG A 307 -0.87 -27.88 -13.48
CA ARG A 307 0.57 -27.94 -13.23
C ARG A 307 1.10 -26.62 -12.67
N PHE A 308 0.61 -25.50 -13.19
CA PHE A 308 0.98 -24.17 -12.71
C PHE A 308 0.56 -23.97 -11.25
N ILE A 309 -0.71 -24.24 -10.93
CA ILE A 309 -1.24 -24.16 -9.57
C ILE A 309 -0.43 -25.04 -8.62
N ALA A 310 -0.23 -26.32 -8.96
CA ALA A 310 0.53 -27.24 -8.12
C ALA A 310 1.95 -26.76 -7.85
N ARG A 311 2.61 -26.16 -8.85
CA ARG A 311 4.00 -25.68 -8.73
C ARG A 311 4.11 -24.34 -8.01
N TRP A 312 3.22 -23.39 -8.22
CA TRP A 312 3.45 -21.99 -7.82
C TRP A 312 2.65 -21.54 -6.60
N THR A 313 1.61 -22.29 -6.22
CA THR A 313 0.76 -21.95 -5.07
C THR A 313 1.55 -21.86 -3.75
N HIS A 314 2.49 -22.77 -3.54
CA HIS A 314 3.30 -22.79 -2.32
C HIS A 314 4.26 -21.58 -2.21
N VAL A 315 4.60 -20.93 -3.33
CA VAL A 315 5.57 -19.83 -3.36
C VAL A 315 5.08 -18.64 -2.54
N GLY A 316 3.78 -18.32 -2.63
CA GLY A 316 3.16 -17.28 -1.80
C GLY A 316 3.19 -17.62 -0.31
N ALA A 317 2.78 -18.84 0.05
CA ALA A 317 2.71 -19.29 1.45
C ALA A 317 4.09 -19.40 2.13
N VAL A 318 5.11 -19.84 1.38
CA VAL A 318 6.47 -20.07 1.90
C VAL A 318 7.37 -18.84 1.75
N SER A 319 6.90 -17.77 1.10
CA SER A 319 7.65 -16.53 0.88
C SER A 319 8.16 -15.89 2.18
N ALA A 320 7.29 -15.70 3.18
CA ALA A 320 7.67 -15.08 4.45
C ALA A 320 8.70 -15.90 5.23
N PRO A 321 8.52 -17.23 5.44
CA PRO A 321 9.56 -18.08 6.02
C PRO A 321 10.90 -18.01 5.27
N ARG A 322 10.89 -18.00 3.93
CA ARG A 322 12.12 -17.87 3.12
C ARG A 322 12.81 -16.53 3.34
N ILE A 323 12.06 -15.42 3.37
CA ILE A 323 12.59 -14.08 3.64
C ILE A 323 13.22 -14.04 5.04
N VAL A 324 12.55 -14.60 6.05
CA VAL A 324 13.08 -14.65 7.43
C VAL A 324 14.35 -15.49 7.49
N LYS A 325 14.38 -16.64 6.83
CA LYS A 325 15.57 -17.50 6.75
C LYS A 325 16.76 -16.75 6.14
N GLU A 326 16.57 -16.08 5.01
CA GLU A 326 17.66 -15.31 4.38
C GLU A 326 18.06 -14.09 5.22
N ALA A 327 17.11 -13.38 5.85
CA ALA A 327 17.42 -12.28 6.76
C ALA A 327 18.24 -12.76 7.98
N LEU A 328 17.91 -13.92 8.55
CA LEU A 328 18.66 -14.51 9.65
C LEU A 328 20.04 -14.97 9.20
N ARG A 329 20.15 -15.55 8.00
CA ARG A 329 21.44 -15.90 7.40
C ARG A 329 22.32 -14.66 7.21
N ILE A 330 21.76 -13.57 6.69
CA ILE A 330 22.44 -12.29 6.53
C ILE A 330 22.86 -11.71 7.88
N ARG A 331 22.01 -11.79 8.91
CA ARG A 331 22.32 -11.28 10.25
C ARG A 331 23.39 -12.09 10.97
N LEU A 332 23.33 -13.41 10.90
CA LEU A 332 24.21 -14.30 11.67
C LEU A 332 25.52 -14.61 10.95
N ARG A 333 25.52 -14.64 9.61
CA ARG A 333 26.71 -14.94 8.81
C ARG A 333 27.22 -13.74 8.02
N GLY A 334 26.34 -12.80 7.66
CA GLY A 334 26.72 -11.59 6.97
C GLY A 334 27.22 -10.54 7.96
N ARG A 335 28.22 -9.77 7.57
CA ARG A 335 28.73 -8.62 8.35
C ARG A 335 27.80 -7.40 8.28
N LEU A 336 26.51 -7.61 7.99
CA LEU A 336 25.55 -6.53 7.80
C LEU A 336 25.00 -6.03 9.12
N THR A 337 25.08 -4.71 9.29
CA THR A 337 24.47 -4.04 10.44
C THR A 337 22.95 -4.14 10.36
N TYR A 338 22.34 -4.69 11.41
CA TYR A 338 20.88 -4.69 11.57
C TYR A 338 20.42 -3.31 12.06
N LEU A 339 19.70 -2.58 11.21
CA LEU A 339 19.21 -1.24 11.50
C LEU A 339 17.84 -1.32 12.17
N LYS A 340 17.63 -0.46 13.17
CA LYS A 340 16.35 -0.32 13.85
C LYS A 340 15.37 0.42 12.94
N ARG A 341 14.10 0.02 12.96
CA ARG A 341 13.04 0.66 12.17
C ARG A 341 12.85 2.13 12.58
N PRO A 342 12.90 3.09 11.63
CA PRO A 342 12.53 4.49 11.87
C PRO A 342 11.01 4.68 11.83
N GLU A 343 10.52 5.87 12.15
CA GLU A 343 9.16 6.27 11.77
C GLU A 343 9.14 6.55 10.25
N VAL A 344 7.95 6.49 9.63
CA VAL A 344 7.83 6.66 8.18
C VAL A 344 7.90 8.13 7.77
N ARG A 345 8.35 8.41 6.54
CA ARG A 345 8.39 9.78 5.99
C ARG A 345 7.02 10.26 5.49
N PRO A 346 6.79 11.58 5.41
CA PRO A 346 5.56 12.17 4.87
C PRO A 346 5.12 11.56 3.52
N GLY A 347 3.81 11.32 3.43
CA GLY A 347 3.16 10.63 2.30
C GLY A 347 3.44 9.11 2.20
N SER A 348 4.13 8.51 3.17
CA SER A 348 4.12 7.05 3.32
C SER A 348 2.86 6.62 4.08
N ILE A 349 2.37 5.41 3.80
CA ILE A 349 1.30 4.78 4.54
C ILE A 349 1.92 4.04 5.72
N PRO A 350 1.56 4.39 6.97
CA PRO A 350 2.13 3.76 8.14
C PRO A 350 1.66 2.30 8.28
N ARG A 351 2.30 1.60 9.23
CA ARG A 351 1.83 0.30 9.68
C ARG A 351 0.39 0.38 10.17
N LYS A 352 -0.26 -0.79 10.19
CA LYS A 352 -1.56 -0.94 10.83
C LYS A 352 -1.46 -0.61 12.33
N GLU A 353 -2.48 0.06 12.83
CA GLU A 353 -2.67 0.34 14.24
C GLU A 353 -2.85 -0.97 15.04
N THR A 354 -2.25 -1.01 16.23
CA THR A 354 -2.43 -2.12 17.19
C THR A 354 -3.83 -2.10 17.78
N GLY A 355 -4.27 -3.20 18.39
CA GLY A 355 -5.59 -3.27 19.03
C GLY A 355 -5.83 -2.18 20.10
N VAL A 356 -4.76 -1.67 20.72
CA VAL A 356 -4.81 -0.57 21.69
C VAL A 356 -4.94 0.76 20.97
N GLU A 357 -4.02 1.08 20.05
CA GLU A 357 -4.07 2.30 19.22
C GLU A 357 -5.41 2.44 18.49
N ARG A 358 -5.98 1.30 18.07
CA ARG A 358 -7.30 1.22 17.45
C ARG A 358 -8.41 1.44 18.49
N ARG A 359 -8.51 0.68 19.59
CA ARG A 359 -9.57 0.91 20.61
C ARG A 359 -9.60 2.33 21.17
N VAL A 360 -8.49 3.03 21.02
CA VAL A 360 -8.25 4.42 21.33
C VAL A 360 -8.62 5.35 20.14
N TRP A 361 -9.55 4.94 19.28
CA TRP A 361 -10.12 5.74 18.18
C TRP A 361 -10.70 7.07 18.65
N ASP A 362 -11.15 7.13 19.91
CA ASP A 362 -11.58 8.37 20.54
C ASP A 362 -10.44 9.42 20.59
N LEU A 363 -9.15 9.04 20.54
CA LEU A 363 -8.04 10.00 20.53
C LEU A 363 -7.81 10.66 19.17
N GLU A 364 -8.11 9.97 18.07
CA GLU A 364 -8.08 10.63 16.76
C GLU A 364 -9.19 11.67 16.67
N LEU A 365 -10.40 11.30 17.11
CA LEU A 365 -11.52 12.22 17.18
C LEU A 365 -11.24 13.41 18.11
N ALA A 366 -10.69 13.15 19.30
CA ALA A 366 -10.29 14.20 20.23
C ALA A 366 -9.22 15.12 19.62
N PHE A 367 -8.22 14.56 18.92
CA PHE A 367 -7.20 15.35 18.23
C PHE A 367 -7.80 16.20 17.11
N ARG A 368 -8.72 15.62 16.34
CA ARG A 368 -9.45 16.31 15.28
C ARG A 368 -10.28 17.48 15.83
N GLN A 369 -11.00 17.26 16.93
CA GLN A 369 -11.76 18.31 17.63
C GLN A 369 -10.82 19.41 18.14
N TYR A 370 -9.68 19.03 18.72
CA TYR A 370 -8.66 19.98 19.15
C TYR A 370 -8.14 20.84 18.00
N LEU A 371 -7.86 20.27 16.82
CA LEU A 371 -7.46 21.04 15.64
C LEU A 371 -8.58 21.97 15.15
N SER A 372 -9.84 21.51 15.20
CA SER A 372 -11.00 22.35 14.87
C SER A 372 -11.13 23.55 15.80
N GLU A 373 -10.96 23.34 17.10
CA GLU A 373 -10.99 24.41 18.10
C GLU A 373 -9.79 25.35 17.96
N LEU A 374 -8.60 24.83 17.63
CA LEU A 374 -7.45 25.68 17.32
C LEU A 374 -7.75 26.61 16.15
N ALA A 375 -8.32 26.09 15.06
CA ALA A 375 -8.70 26.91 13.92
C ALA A 375 -9.74 27.97 14.30
N SER A 376 -10.82 27.59 15.02
CA SER A 376 -11.90 28.52 15.38
C SER A 376 -11.47 29.65 16.31
N HIS A 377 -10.44 29.43 17.14
CA HIS A 377 -9.91 30.43 18.07
C HIS A 377 -8.68 31.17 17.52
N THR A 378 -8.30 30.93 16.27
CA THR A 378 -7.22 31.69 15.64
C THR A 378 -7.75 33.02 15.09
N SER A 379 -7.13 34.13 15.50
CA SER A 379 -7.60 35.49 15.14
C SER A 379 -7.16 35.93 13.74
N PHE A 380 -6.13 35.31 13.17
CA PHE A 380 -5.60 35.64 11.85
C PHE A 380 -6.04 34.61 10.79
N PRO A 381 -6.09 34.99 9.50
CA PRO A 381 -6.52 34.12 8.43
C PRO A 381 -5.58 32.92 8.25
N VAL A 382 -6.06 31.72 8.56
CA VAL A 382 -5.33 30.47 8.34
C VAL A 382 -6.30 29.32 8.06
N SER A 383 -5.84 28.36 7.27
CA SER A 383 -6.51 27.05 7.16
C SER A 383 -5.60 25.96 7.72
N ILE A 384 -6.15 25.08 8.55
CA ILE A 384 -5.45 23.92 9.10
C ILE A 384 -5.89 22.70 8.30
N LYS A 385 -4.99 22.19 7.46
CA LYS A 385 -5.20 20.96 6.70
C LYS A 385 -4.66 19.77 7.49
N TYR A 386 -5.54 18.92 7.97
CA TYR A 386 -5.21 17.70 8.68
C TYR A 386 -5.27 16.50 7.74
N ILE A 387 -4.17 15.75 7.67
CA ILE A 387 -4.06 14.51 6.88
C ILE A 387 -4.07 13.32 7.87
N PRO A 388 -5.25 12.74 8.15
CA PRO A 388 -5.35 11.58 9.02
C PRO A 388 -4.73 10.33 8.36
N PRO A 389 -4.44 9.27 9.14
CA PRO A 389 -4.15 7.97 8.57
C PRO A 389 -5.31 7.52 7.69
N LYS A 390 -5.03 7.20 6.42
CA LYS A 390 -6.04 6.76 5.45
C LYS A 390 -6.83 5.51 5.89
N SER A 391 -6.31 4.72 6.84
CA SER A 391 -7.05 3.60 7.43
C SER A 391 -8.21 4.03 8.34
N ILE A 392 -8.24 5.29 8.79
CA ILE A 392 -9.26 5.87 9.67
C ILE A 392 -10.19 6.77 8.86
N HIS A 393 -9.62 7.73 8.14
CA HIS A 393 -10.37 8.68 7.33
C HIS A 393 -9.64 8.86 6.00
N PHE A 394 -10.36 8.65 4.90
CA PHE A 394 -9.74 8.59 3.58
C PHE A 394 -9.39 9.98 3.04
N ASP A 395 -10.30 10.94 3.22
CA ASP A 395 -10.13 12.30 2.72
C ASP A 395 -9.39 13.19 3.72
N ASP A 396 -8.70 14.20 3.20
CA ASP A 396 -8.08 15.24 4.04
C ASP A 396 -9.17 16.12 4.66
N ILE A 397 -8.92 16.62 5.87
CA ILE A 397 -9.87 17.45 6.60
C ILE A 397 -9.29 18.86 6.71
N THR A 398 -10.07 19.88 6.35
CA THR A 398 -9.61 21.28 6.43
C THR A 398 -10.48 22.05 7.40
N PHE A 399 -9.85 22.72 8.36
CA PHE A 399 -10.47 23.63 9.29
C PHE A 399 -10.10 25.06 8.93
N TYR A 400 -11.03 26.00 9.09
CA TYR A 400 -10.85 27.39 8.70
C TYR A 400 -10.95 28.29 9.92
N SER A 401 -10.08 29.29 10.01
CA SER A 401 -10.22 30.37 10.98
C SER A 401 -11.46 31.23 10.68
N PRO A 402 -12.05 31.93 11.67
CA PRO A 402 -13.19 32.82 11.44
C PRO A 402 -12.89 33.96 10.44
N THR A 403 -11.63 34.39 10.36
CA THR A 403 -11.15 35.44 9.46
C THR A 403 -10.69 34.90 8.10
N TRP A 404 -10.95 33.62 7.82
CA TRP A 404 -10.54 33.00 6.57
C TRP A 404 -11.33 33.56 5.38
N THR A 405 -10.63 33.84 4.27
CA THR A 405 -11.22 34.32 3.01
C THR A 405 -10.64 33.53 1.85
N THR A 406 -11.35 33.51 0.71
CA THR A 406 -11.06 32.62 -0.43
C THR A 406 -9.76 32.93 -1.18
N SER A 407 -9.02 34.01 -0.84
CA SER A 407 -7.81 34.44 -1.56
C SER A 407 -6.50 34.06 -0.86
N SER A 408 -5.69 33.19 -1.48
CA SER A 408 -4.25 32.92 -1.20
C SER A 408 -3.80 33.03 0.27
N GLN A 409 -4.50 32.35 1.18
CA GLN A 409 -4.18 32.35 2.61
C GLN A 409 -3.23 31.21 2.98
N PRO A 410 -2.47 31.34 4.09
CA PRO A 410 -1.56 30.29 4.52
C PRO A 410 -2.30 29.00 4.89
N ILE A 411 -1.73 27.86 4.48
CA ILE A 411 -2.25 26.51 4.76
C ILE A 411 -1.26 25.80 5.68
N LEU A 412 -1.66 25.55 6.92
CA LEU A 412 -0.92 24.75 7.88
C LEU A 412 -1.29 23.27 7.72
N THR A 413 -0.41 22.47 7.12
CA THR A 413 -0.64 21.03 6.97
C THR A 413 -0.06 20.27 8.14
N ILE A 414 -0.87 19.40 8.75
CA ILE A 414 -0.53 18.56 9.90
C ILE A 414 -0.79 17.11 9.52
N GLN A 415 0.25 16.27 9.60
CA GLN A 415 0.16 14.85 9.25
C GLN A 415 0.83 13.98 10.33
N PRO A 416 0.05 13.21 11.10
CA PRO A 416 0.58 12.13 11.93
C PRO A 416 1.21 11.04 11.05
N LEU A 417 2.49 10.77 11.26
CA LEU A 417 3.24 9.80 10.47
C LEU A 417 3.07 8.37 11.00
N THR A 418 2.67 8.20 12.25
CA THR A 418 2.59 6.88 12.90
C THR A 418 1.40 6.80 13.84
N PRO A 419 0.68 5.65 13.92
CA PRO A 419 -0.42 5.46 14.88
C PRO A 419 0.00 5.70 16.33
N ARG A 420 1.30 5.54 16.64
CA ARG A 420 1.85 5.79 17.96
C ARG A 420 1.62 7.23 18.44
N PHE A 421 1.59 8.19 17.52
CA PHE A 421 1.33 9.61 17.80
C PHE A 421 0.10 9.80 18.69
N TYR A 422 -1.02 9.14 18.35
CA TYR A 422 -2.27 9.29 19.11
C TYR A 422 -2.16 8.79 20.55
N THR A 423 -1.23 7.89 20.85
CA THR A 423 -0.99 7.42 22.21
C THR A 423 0.03 8.25 22.98
N SER A 424 0.95 8.93 22.30
CA SER A 424 1.99 9.75 22.94
C SER A 424 1.57 11.21 23.10
N PHE A 425 0.89 11.80 22.10
CA PHE A 425 0.47 13.20 22.11
C PHE A 425 -0.40 13.56 23.32
N PRO A 426 -1.35 12.72 23.76
CA PRO A 426 -2.15 13.03 24.95
C PRO A 426 -1.43 12.77 26.27
N GLN A 427 -0.13 12.43 26.27
CA GLN A 427 0.66 12.27 27.51
C GLN A 427 1.35 13.56 27.94
N TYR A 428 1.38 14.58 27.07
CA TYR A 428 1.99 15.87 27.39
C TYR A 428 0.96 16.77 28.07
N ASP A 429 1.43 17.54 29.04
CA ASP A 429 0.58 18.48 29.78
C ASP A 429 0.31 19.76 28.97
N ASN A 430 1.28 20.15 28.13
CA ASN A 430 1.23 21.39 27.34
C ASN A 430 1.26 21.11 25.82
N PRO A 431 0.37 21.73 25.02
CA PRO A 431 0.29 21.51 23.58
C PRO A 431 1.54 21.94 22.81
N GLN A 432 2.17 23.07 23.17
CA GLN A 432 3.40 23.54 22.53
C GLN A 432 4.56 22.56 22.75
N VAL A 433 4.66 22.00 23.96
CA VAL A 433 5.62 20.94 24.27
C VAL A 433 5.31 19.66 23.49
N ALA A 434 4.02 19.32 23.35
CA ALA A 434 3.57 18.16 22.58
C ALA A 434 3.96 18.26 21.10
N PHE A 435 3.60 19.35 20.43
CA PHE A 435 3.94 19.58 19.03
C PHE A 435 5.45 19.65 18.81
N SER A 436 6.18 20.35 19.68
CA SER A 436 7.64 20.43 19.60
C SER A 436 8.29 19.04 19.72
N ASN A 437 7.87 18.22 20.68
CA ASN A 437 8.45 16.90 20.90
C ASN A 437 8.09 15.88 19.81
N GLU A 438 6.84 15.89 19.34
CA GLU A 438 6.37 14.92 18.33
C GLU A 438 6.91 15.24 16.92
N THR A 439 7.22 16.52 16.64
CA THR A 439 7.81 16.95 15.36
C THR A 439 9.34 16.92 15.37
N ARG A 440 9.98 16.98 16.54
CA ARG A 440 11.44 16.91 16.67
C ARG A 440 11.99 15.62 16.06
N ALA A 441 13.01 15.77 15.21
CA ALA A 441 13.73 14.64 14.67
C ALA A 441 14.30 13.76 15.80
N THR A 442 14.00 12.48 15.73
CA THR A 442 14.55 11.43 16.59
C THR A 442 15.51 10.59 15.74
N PRO A 443 16.72 11.11 15.46
CA PRO A 443 17.60 10.51 14.46
C PRO A 443 17.92 9.06 14.81
N MET A 444 17.74 8.19 13.82
CA MET A 444 18.08 6.78 13.89
C MET A 444 19.16 6.48 12.86
N LYS A 445 20.01 5.48 13.10
CA LYS A 445 21.02 5.06 12.10
C LYS A 445 20.41 4.69 10.74
N SER A 446 19.13 4.38 10.71
CA SER A 446 18.32 4.07 9.52
C SER A 446 17.75 5.30 8.81
N ASP A 447 17.42 6.36 9.54
CA ASP A 447 16.90 7.62 9.01
C ASP A 447 17.12 8.75 10.03
N GLU A 448 17.84 9.79 9.63
CA GLU A 448 18.17 10.93 10.48
C GLU A 448 16.97 11.88 10.66
N SER A 449 16.03 11.89 9.71
CA SER A 449 14.83 12.74 9.74
C SER A 449 13.61 12.09 10.39
N SER A 450 13.77 10.95 11.08
CA SER A 450 12.65 10.21 11.66
C SER A 450 11.91 11.02 12.73
N CYS A 451 10.64 11.37 12.49
CA CYS A 451 9.75 12.03 13.44
C CYS A 451 8.36 11.38 13.45
N ARG A 452 7.50 11.75 14.40
CA ARG A 452 6.16 11.15 14.54
C ARG A 452 5.06 12.00 13.94
N LEU A 453 5.29 13.30 13.86
CA LEU A 453 4.38 14.29 13.32
C LEU A 453 5.12 15.11 12.25
N SER A 454 4.46 15.37 11.12
CA SER A 454 4.92 16.30 10.10
C SER A 454 4.04 17.54 10.14
N ILE A 455 4.68 18.71 10.10
CA ILE A 455 4.03 20.02 10.04
C ILE A 455 4.66 20.78 8.87
N SER A 456 3.85 21.40 8.02
CA SER A 456 4.37 22.13 6.84
C SER A 456 5.10 23.42 7.19
N ASP A 457 4.63 24.14 8.22
CA ASP A 457 5.19 25.41 8.67
C ASP A 457 5.18 25.49 10.21
N HIS A 458 6.36 25.39 10.79
CA HIS A 458 6.54 25.47 12.25
C HIS A 458 6.26 26.86 12.80
N SER A 459 6.63 27.90 12.07
CA SER A 459 6.44 29.29 12.52
C SER A 459 4.95 29.64 12.59
N LEU A 460 4.19 29.17 11.60
CA LEU A 460 2.75 29.32 11.56
C LEU A 460 2.06 28.53 12.67
N MET A 461 2.53 27.30 12.95
CA MET A 461 2.03 26.52 14.09
C MET A 461 2.27 27.23 15.42
N ASP A 462 3.46 27.79 15.64
CA ASP A 462 3.78 28.52 16.87
C ASP A 462 2.87 29.76 17.04
N GLN A 463 2.55 30.46 15.94
CA GLN A 463 1.60 31.58 15.96
C GLN A 463 0.17 31.13 16.29
N VAL A 464 -0.30 30.02 15.71
CA VAL A 464 -1.61 29.42 16.02
C VAL A 464 -1.68 29.05 17.50
N LEU A 465 -0.65 28.37 18.04
CA LEU A 465 -0.62 27.97 19.44
C LEU A 465 -0.52 29.16 20.39
N ALA A 466 0.22 30.21 20.04
CA ALA A 466 0.34 31.42 20.85
C ALA A 466 -0.99 32.18 20.95
N THR A 467 -1.82 32.11 19.92
CA THR A 467 -3.09 32.84 19.81
C THR A 467 -4.26 32.01 20.36
N ALA A 468 -4.50 30.84 19.74
CA ALA A 468 -5.62 29.97 20.06
C ALA A 468 -5.33 29.09 21.28
N GLY A 469 -4.12 28.53 21.37
CA GLY A 469 -3.73 27.62 22.45
C GLY A 469 -3.87 28.23 23.85
N LYS A 470 -3.39 29.47 24.04
CA LYS A 470 -3.53 30.19 25.31
C LYS A 470 -4.99 30.46 25.69
N THR A 471 -5.82 30.81 24.70
CA THR A 471 -7.26 31.06 24.90
C THR A 471 -7.94 29.79 25.38
N LEU A 472 -7.67 28.68 24.70
CA LEU A 472 -8.19 27.38 25.07
C LEU A 472 -7.72 26.91 26.45
N ASP A 473 -6.44 27.11 26.80
CA ASP A 473 -5.92 26.75 28.13
C ASP A 473 -6.57 27.59 29.24
N THR A 474 -6.85 28.87 28.97
CA THR A 474 -7.56 29.77 29.90
C THR A 474 -9.01 29.34 30.11
N GLU A 475 -9.70 28.89 29.06
CA GLU A 475 -11.06 28.36 29.14
C GLU A 475 -11.13 27.02 29.88
N ALA A 476 -10.13 26.15 29.72
CA ALA A 476 -10.02 24.91 30.48
C ALA A 476 -9.87 25.15 31.99
N GLY A 477 -9.10 26.16 32.39
CA GLY A 477 -8.98 26.57 33.79
C GLY A 477 -10.31 27.01 34.41
N LYS A 478 -11.25 27.51 33.61
CA LYS A 478 -12.60 27.91 34.05
C LYS A 478 -13.57 26.72 34.12
N LEU A 479 -13.49 25.77 33.17
CA LEU A 479 -14.34 24.56 33.16
C LEU A 479 -13.96 23.52 34.23
N GLY A 480 -12.70 23.49 34.68
CA GLY A 480 -12.24 22.62 35.77
C GLY A 480 -12.96 22.88 37.11
N ALA A 481 -13.67 24.00 37.25
CA ALA A 481 -14.47 24.35 38.42
C ALA A 481 -15.95 23.92 38.35
N SER A 482 -16.44 23.38 37.21
CA SER A 482 -17.85 23.01 37.05
C SER A 482 -18.07 21.54 36.67
N ASN A 483 -18.58 20.78 37.64
CA ASN A 483 -19.39 19.55 37.54
C ASN A 483 -18.87 18.37 36.69
N LEU A 484 -18.28 17.37 37.35
CA LEU A 484 -18.01 16.03 36.82
C LEU A 484 -19.01 15.00 37.40
N LYS A 485 -20.21 14.91 36.80
CA LYS A 485 -21.28 13.98 37.22
C LYS A 485 -21.51 12.79 36.28
N ASP A 486 -20.55 12.44 35.43
CA ASP A 486 -20.73 11.35 34.47
C ASP A 486 -19.81 10.15 34.76
N TRP A 487 -20.40 8.95 34.88
CA TRP A 487 -19.72 7.73 35.33
C TRP A 487 -18.89 7.07 34.23
N GLU A 488 -19.29 7.23 32.96
CA GLU A 488 -18.54 6.77 31.80
C GLU A 488 -17.19 7.50 31.69
N SER A 489 -17.20 8.81 31.98
CA SER A 489 -16.00 9.65 32.00
C SER A 489 -14.98 9.20 33.07
N LYS A 490 -15.43 8.67 34.22
CA LYS A 490 -14.56 8.11 35.26
C LYS A 490 -13.91 6.78 34.85
N ILE A 491 -14.62 5.95 34.08
CA ILE A 491 -14.07 4.70 33.54
C ILE A 491 -13.04 5.00 32.47
N LEU A 492 -13.35 5.92 31.55
CA LEU A 492 -12.42 6.36 30.51
C LEU A 492 -11.18 7.01 31.13
N GLN A 493 -11.34 7.90 32.13
CA GLN A 493 -10.23 8.47 32.90
C GLN A 493 -9.40 7.40 33.61
N LYS A 494 -10.01 6.36 34.19
CA LYS A 494 -9.27 5.22 34.78
C LYS A 494 -8.51 4.40 33.75
N VAL A 495 -9.08 4.16 32.57
CA VAL A 495 -8.41 3.45 31.48
C VAL A 495 -7.25 4.29 30.93
N ILE A 496 -7.45 5.60 30.80
CA ILE A 496 -6.42 6.54 30.34
C ILE A 496 -5.33 6.70 31.39
N SER A 497 -5.64 6.82 32.68
CA SER A 497 -4.63 6.89 33.75
C SER A 497 -3.95 5.56 34.02
N PHE A 498 -4.55 4.44 33.61
CA PHE A 498 -3.90 3.13 33.60
C PHE A 498 -2.96 2.97 32.39
N LEU A 499 -3.33 3.54 31.23
CA LEU A 499 -2.50 3.54 30.03
C LEU A 499 -1.38 4.60 30.09
N ARG A 500 -1.64 5.75 30.72
CA ARG A 500 -0.64 6.76 31.07
C ARG A 500 0.09 6.28 32.31
N LYS A 501 1.41 6.33 32.33
CA LYS A 501 2.18 6.09 33.56
C LYS A 501 2.08 7.26 34.57
N SER A 502 1.09 8.15 34.43
CA SER A 502 0.89 9.36 35.21
C SER A 502 -0.61 9.63 35.43
N PRO A 503 -1.03 10.00 36.65
CA PRO A 503 -2.41 10.34 36.98
C PRO A 503 -2.82 11.78 36.64
N ALA A 504 -1.91 12.62 36.12
CA ALA A 504 -2.21 14.03 35.81
C ALA A 504 -3.19 14.19 34.62
N GLU A 505 -4.12 15.14 34.73
CA GLU A 505 -4.97 15.57 33.62
C GLU A 505 -4.14 16.36 32.60
N THR A 506 -4.39 16.09 31.33
CA THR A 506 -3.71 16.71 30.18
C THR A 506 -4.69 17.57 29.39
N PHE A 507 -4.20 18.53 28.59
CA PHE A 507 -5.06 19.38 27.76
C PHE A 507 -5.98 18.60 26.80
N MET A 508 -5.61 17.36 26.42
CA MET A 508 -6.39 16.50 25.56
C MET A 508 -7.60 15.83 26.25
N ASP A 509 -7.67 15.80 27.58
CA ASP A 509 -8.73 15.08 28.29
C ASP A 509 -10.10 15.75 28.20
N ARG A 510 -10.16 17.05 27.90
CA ARG A 510 -11.43 17.77 27.70
C ARG A 510 -12.16 17.37 26.41
N PHE A 511 -11.40 16.94 25.40
CA PHE A 511 -11.91 16.55 24.08
C PHE A 511 -12.42 15.10 24.03
N LYS A 512 -12.30 14.35 25.13
CA LYS A 512 -12.75 12.96 25.20
C LYS A 512 -14.17 12.83 25.76
N LYS A 513 -14.82 13.95 26.10
CA LYS A 513 -16.10 14.02 26.83
C LYS A 513 -17.34 14.16 25.95
N LEU A 514 -17.22 14.13 24.62
CA LEU A 514 -18.35 14.34 23.72
C LEU A 514 -18.65 13.07 22.93
N LYS A 515 -19.53 12.24 23.50
CA LYS A 515 -20.35 11.29 22.76
C LYS A 515 -21.80 11.50 23.11
#